data_AF-A0A3B8SKD8-F1
#
_entry.id   AF-A0A3B8SKD8-F1
#
_cell.length_a   1.000
_cell.length_b   1.000
_cell.length_c   1.000
_cell.angle_alpha   90.00
_cell.angle_beta   90.00
_cell.angle_gamma   90.00
#
_symmetry.space_group_name_H-M   'P 1'
#
loop_
_entity.id
_entity.type
_entity.pdbx_description
1 polymer ?
#
loop_
_entity_poly.entity_id
_entity_poly.type
_entity_poly.pdbx_seq_one_letter_code
_entity_poly.pdbx_strand_id
1 'polypeptide(L)'
;MGKRGRIGLQPLGVDKAEHAFPKELMVDYTTGGVYISDTNNITVSIDEIDRTKNHLNRFKDISIQNNIYSDIYEIITDKYSKPRVISYGENILDTVLQLPLYTQCLLGIDVEALINNQGHTELCDISFLKSEIIFKLTLSDKSTLNVNINKKISEVNKYPIYFQANKDITKVELSSIKILQDASTVEIYRTILFNVLITGK
;
A
#
# COMPACT_ATOMS: atom_id res chain seq x y z
N MET A 1 -30.12 -20.45 14.82
CA MET A 1 -29.55 -21.42 13.85
C MET A 1 -28.98 -20.65 12.67
N GLY A 2 -27.67 -20.37 12.67
CA GLY A 2 -27.01 -19.62 11.59
C GLY A 2 -26.79 -20.50 10.36
N LYS A 3 -27.22 -20.04 9.19
CA LYS A 3 -26.82 -20.62 7.90
C LYS A 3 -25.30 -20.43 7.77
N ARG A 4 -24.54 -21.50 7.96
CA ARG A 4 -23.11 -21.56 7.62
C ARG A 4 -23.00 -21.50 6.10
N GLY A 5 -22.58 -20.38 5.55
CA GLY A 5 -22.09 -20.32 4.18
C GLY A 5 -20.87 -21.23 4.07
N ARG A 6 -20.97 -22.32 3.33
CA ARG A 6 -19.82 -23.11 2.90
C ARG A 6 -19.45 -22.60 1.52
N ILE A 7 -18.24 -22.08 1.35
CA ILE A 7 -17.69 -21.80 0.03
C ILE A 7 -17.32 -23.16 -0.58
N GLY A 8 -17.98 -23.53 -1.68
CA GLY A 8 -17.63 -24.69 -2.48
C GLY A 8 -16.73 -24.26 -3.63
N LEU A 9 -15.54 -24.85 -3.73
CA LEU A 9 -14.73 -24.79 -4.94
C LEU A 9 -15.14 -25.96 -5.82
N GLN A 10 -15.72 -25.67 -6.99
CA GLN A 10 -16.04 -26.68 -7.99
C GLN A 10 -14.80 -26.87 -8.87
N PRO A 11 -14.18 -28.05 -8.90
CA PRO A 11 -13.24 -28.37 -9.97
C PRO A 11 -14.02 -28.36 -11.28
N LEU A 12 -13.40 -27.82 -12.34
CA LEU A 12 -13.81 -28.07 -13.71
C LEU A 12 -14.19 -29.56 -13.85
N GLY A 13 -15.25 -29.88 -14.61
CA GLY A 13 -15.75 -31.25 -14.77
C GLY A 13 -14.64 -32.27 -15.03
N VAL A 14 -14.90 -33.56 -14.74
CA VAL A 14 -13.90 -34.65 -14.84
C VAL A 14 -13.18 -34.69 -16.21
N ASP A 15 -13.86 -34.20 -17.24
CA ASP A 15 -13.42 -34.00 -18.63
C ASP A 15 -12.42 -32.85 -18.83
N LYS A 16 -12.14 -32.04 -17.81
CA LYS A 16 -11.24 -30.89 -17.82
C LYS A 16 -10.21 -30.91 -16.70
N ALA A 17 -10.05 -32.05 -16.03
CA ALA A 17 -9.06 -32.24 -14.97
C ALA A 17 -7.62 -32.00 -15.45
N GLU A 18 -7.33 -32.30 -16.72
CA GLU A 18 -6.04 -32.03 -17.37
C GLU A 18 -5.78 -30.53 -17.64
N HIS A 19 -6.81 -29.69 -17.50
CA HIS A 19 -6.73 -28.23 -17.58
C HIS A 19 -6.88 -27.57 -16.21
N ALA A 20 -7.01 -28.35 -15.13
CA ALA A 20 -7.11 -27.82 -13.78
C ALA A 20 -5.73 -27.29 -13.33
N PHE A 21 -5.57 -25.96 -13.31
CA PHE A 21 -4.57 -25.31 -12.45
C PHE A 21 -5.27 -25.03 -11.11
N PRO A 22 -4.86 -25.67 -9.99
CA PRO A 22 -3.53 -25.43 -9.41
C PRO A 22 -2.85 -26.62 -8.68
N LYS A 23 -1.59 -26.44 -8.26
CA LYS A 23 -0.86 -27.38 -7.39
C LYS A 23 -1.45 -27.37 -5.97
N GLU A 24 -1.68 -26.18 -5.41
CA GLU A 24 -2.14 -25.98 -4.03
C GLU A 24 -2.97 -24.69 -3.88
N LEU A 25 -4.01 -24.74 -3.05
CA LEU A 25 -4.68 -23.57 -2.47
C LEU A 25 -4.02 -23.27 -1.12
N MET A 26 -3.54 -22.05 -0.94
CA MET A 26 -2.79 -21.63 0.23
C MET A 26 -3.50 -20.48 0.93
N VAL A 27 -3.34 -20.40 2.26
CA VAL A 27 -3.74 -19.24 3.04
C VAL A 27 -2.51 -18.72 3.76
N ASP A 28 -2.17 -17.45 3.55
CA ASP A 28 -1.09 -16.82 4.30
C ASP A 28 -1.55 -16.60 5.74
N TYR A 29 -0.83 -17.18 6.69
CA TYR A 29 -1.22 -17.16 8.10
C TYR A 29 -1.21 -15.75 8.70
N THR A 30 -0.34 -14.87 8.19
CA THR A 30 -0.09 -13.54 8.76
C THR A 30 -1.10 -12.52 8.26
N THR A 31 -1.42 -12.56 6.97
CA THR A 31 -2.37 -11.63 6.32
C THR A 31 -3.78 -12.19 6.22
N GLY A 32 -3.94 -13.52 6.20
CA GLY A 32 -5.21 -14.18 5.90
C GLY A 32 -5.54 -14.24 4.40
N GLY A 33 -4.63 -13.77 3.53
CA GLY A 33 -4.81 -13.78 2.08
C GLY A 33 -4.91 -15.21 1.55
N VAL A 34 -5.82 -15.43 0.59
CA VAL A 34 -5.99 -16.70 -0.09
C VAL A 34 -5.26 -16.65 -1.42
N TYR A 35 -4.41 -17.65 -1.67
CA TYR A 35 -3.60 -17.70 -2.87
C TYR A 35 -3.70 -19.04 -3.57
N ILE A 36 -3.48 -18.98 -4.88
CA ILE A 36 -3.39 -20.11 -5.77
C ILE A 36 -1.94 -20.20 -6.26
N SER A 37 -1.31 -21.37 -6.10
CA SER A 37 0.05 -21.62 -6.56
C SER A 37 0.06 -22.50 -7.81
N ASP A 38 0.78 -22.06 -8.84
CA ASP A 38 1.00 -22.85 -10.05
C ASP A 38 2.11 -23.90 -9.87
N THR A 39 2.38 -24.68 -10.91
CA THR A 39 3.43 -25.71 -10.90
C THR A 39 4.86 -25.15 -10.79
N ASN A 40 5.05 -23.86 -11.07
CA ASN A 40 6.31 -23.13 -10.96
C ASN A 40 6.45 -22.40 -9.61
N ASN A 41 5.54 -22.64 -8.67
CA ASN A 41 5.41 -21.94 -7.38
C ASN A 41 5.11 -20.44 -7.50
N ILE A 42 4.60 -19.97 -8.65
CA ILE A 42 4.07 -18.61 -8.78
C ILE A 42 2.74 -18.58 -8.02
N THR A 43 2.66 -17.65 -7.06
CA THR A 43 1.52 -17.53 -6.14
C THR A 43 0.70 -16.29 -6.49
N VAL A 44 -0.60 -16.45 -6.72
CA VAL A 44 -1.51 -15.35 -7.09
C VAL A 44 -2.70 -15.29 -6.15
N SER A 45 -3.08 -14.09 -5.70
CA SER A 45 -4.36 -13.83 -5.05
C SER A 45 -5.22 -12.94 -5.96
N ILE A 46 -6.44 -13.39 -6.26
CA ILE A 46 -7.38 -12.60 -7.07
C ILE A 46 -7.79 -11.32 -6.36
N ASP A 47 -8.00 -11.39 -5.04
CA ASP A 47 -8.37 -10.26 -4.21
C ASP A 47 -7.27 -9.19 -4.22
N GLU A 48 -6.01 -9.60 -4.19
CA GLU A 48 -4.87 -8.68 -4.29
C GLU A 48 -4.76 -8.03 -5.66
N ILE A 49 -4.96 -8.79 -6.74
CA ILE A 49 -4.95 -8.24 -8.11
C ILE A 49 -6.05 -7.19 -8.26
N ASP A 50 -7.27 -7.53 -7.86
CA ASP A 50 -8.41 -6.63 -7.98
C ASP A 50 -8.24 -5.40 -7.09
N ARG A 51 -7.72 -5.56 -5.87
CA ARG A 51 -7.42 -4.46 -4.96
C ARG A 51 -6.37 -3.52 -5.54
N THR A 52 -5.24 -4.05 -6.01
CA THR A 52 -4.17 -3.27 -6.65
C THR A 52 -4.68 -2.53 -7.88
N LYS A 53 -5.49 -3.18 -8.72
CA LYS A 53 -6.10 -2.55 -9.90
C LYS A 53 -7.03 -1.40 -9.52
N ASN A 54 -7.87 -1.59 -8.51
CA ASN A 54 -8.79 -0.56 -8.02
C ASN A 54 -8.03 0.62 -7.40
N HIS A 55 -6.99 0.35 -6.61
CA HIS A 55 -6.13 1.39 -6.04
C HIS A 55 -5.43 2.19 -7.14
N LEU A 56 -4.83 1.52 -8.14
CA LEU A 56 -4.17 2.17 -9.26
C LEU A 56 -5.13 3.05 -10.08
N ASN A 57 -6.34 2.56 -10.38
CA ASN A 57 -7.33 3.35 -11.12
C ASN A 57 -7.74 4.60 -10.35
N ARG A 58 -8.04 4.46 -9.04
CA ARG A 58 -8.37 5.60 -8.19
C ARG A 58 -7.20 6.58 -8.07
N PHE A 59 -5.99 6.06 -7.89
CA PHE A 59 -4.78 6.87 -7.78
C PHE A 59 -4.52 7.68 -9.05
N LYS A 60 -4.67 7.04 -10.22
CA LYS A 60 -4.63 7.69 -11.53
C LYS A 60 -5.70 8.79 -11.63
N ASP A 61 -6.95 8.51 -11.30
CA ASP A 61 -8.01 9.52 -11.39
C ASP A 61 -7.72 10.75 -10.51
N ILE A 62 -7.19 10.52 -9.30
CA ILE A 62 -6.77 11.59 -8.40
C ILE A 62 -5.55 12.35 -8.93
N SER A 63 -4.58 11.66 -9.56
CA SER A 63 -3.41 12.31 -10.16
C SER A 63 -3.82 13.23 -11.32
N ILE A 64 -4.77 12.78 -12.14
CA ILE A 64 -5.39 13.56 -13.21
C ILE A 64 -6.07 14.81 -12.63
N GLN A 65 -6.95 14.63 -11.63
CA GLN A 65 -7.66 15.73 -10.98
C GLN A 65 -6.72 16.79 -10.39
N ASN A 66 -5.56 16.37 -9.87
CA ASN A 66 -4.56 17.26 -9.28
C ASN A 66 -3.51 17.80 -10.27
N ASN A 67 -3.64 17.48 -11.57
CA ASN A 67 -2.68 17.87 -12.60
C ASN A 67 -1.24 17.38 -12.30
N ILE A 68 -1.12 16.13 -11.85
CA ILE A 68 0.14 15.41 -11.62
C ILE A 68 0.17 14.22 -12.57
N TYR A 69 0.89 14.38 -13.68
CA TYR A 69 0.93 13.43 -14.78
C TYR A 69 2.38 13.04 -15.08
N SER A 70 2.78 11.87 -14.60
CA SER A 70 4.02 11.21 -14.98
C SER A 70 3.80 9.70 -14.86
N ASP A 71 4.86 8.93 -15.04
CA ASP A 71 4.89 7.53 -14.69
C ASP A 71 4.42 7.33 -13.23
N ILE A 72 3.60 6.29 -13.04
CA ILE A 72 3.19 5.83 -11.72
C ILE A 72 4.13 4.67 -11.35
N TYR A 73 4.81 4.81 -10.23
CA TYR A 73 5.70 3.79 -9.70
C TYR A 73 5.06 3.14 -8.48
N GLU A 74 5.15 1.82 -8.40
CA GLU A 74 4.88 1.07 -7.17
C GLU A 74 6.18 0.94 -6.37
N ILE A 75 6.11 1.26 -5.08
CA ILE A 75 7.22 1.10 -4.17
C ILE A 75 7.19 -0.32 -3.64
N ILE A 76 8.18 -1.11 -4.09
CA ILE A 76 8.41 -2.48 -3.65
C ILE A 76 9.70 -2.50 -2.82
N THR A 77 9.68 -3.20 -1.69
CA THR A 77 10.88 -3.41 -0.87
C THR A 77 11.15 -4.91 -0.70
N ASP A 78 12.37 -5.27 -0.34
CA ASP A 78 12.72 -6.67 -0.09
C ASP A 78 11.93 -7.24 1.09
N LYS A 79 11.59 -6.41 2.08
CA LYS A 79 10.65 -6.79 3.16
C LYS A 79 9.22 -7.03 2.66
N TYR A 80 8.78 -6.33 1.62
CA TYR A 80 7.37 -6.23 1.23
C TYR A 80 7.13 -6.48 -0.27
N SER A 81 7.42 -7.70 -0.76
CA SER A 81 7.08 -8.12 -2.13
C SER A 81 5.65 -8.67 -2.30
N LYS A 82 4.93 -8.83 -1.19
CA LYS A 82 3.52 -9.22 -1.08
C LYS A 82 2.89 -8.41 0.04
N PRO A 83 1.55 -8.36 0.16
CA PRO A 83 0.92 -7.72 1.31
C PRO A 83 1.45 -8.30 2.62
N ARG A 84 1.65 -7.44 3.61
CA ARG A 84 2.21 -7.85 4.90
C ARG A 84 1.66 -7.04 6.05
N VAL A 85 1.67 -7.68 7.22
CA VAL A 85 1.41 -7.01 8.48
C VAL A 85 2.58 -6.08 8.81
N ILE A 86 2.27 -4.80 9.03
CA ILE A 86 3.23 -3.77 9.40
C ILE A 86 3.00 -3.32 10.84
N SER A 87 4.08 -2.93 11.52
CA SER A 87 4.03 -2.36 12.87
C SER A 87 3.85 -0.85 12.81
N TYR A 88 3.10 -0.29 13.77
CA TYR A 88 2.98 1.17 13.87
C TYR A 88 4.31 1.83 14.20
N GLY A 89 4.58 2.95 13.53
CA GLY A 89 5.81 3.73 13.72
C GLY A 89 7.06 3.12 13.07
N GLU A 90 6.96 1.90 12.52
CA GLU A 90 8.05 1.30 11.77
C GLU A 90 8.15 1.92 10.37
N ASN A 91 9.38 2.19 9.92
CA ASN A 91 9.60 2.63 8.54
C ASN A 91 9.42 1.45 7.60
N ILE A 92 8.49 1.57 6.65
CA ILE A 92 8.24 0.52 5.66
C ILE A 92 9.36 0.44 4.61
N LEU A 93 10.20 1.47 4.50
CA LEU A 93 11.32 1.50 3.57
C LEU A 93 12.56 0.85 4.17
N ASP A 94 13.22 0.01 3.38
CA ASP A 94 14.49 -0.61 3.76
C ASP A 94 15.69 0.26 3.46
N THR A 95 15.56 1.09 2.43
CA THR A 95 16.58 2.03 1.97
C THR A 95 15.94 3.34 1.56
N VAL A 96 16.76 4.39 1.48
CA VAL A 96 16.32 5.68 0.94
C VAL A 96 16.11 5.54 -0.56
N LEU A 97 14.93 5.93 -1.05
CA LEU A 97 14.57 5.84 -2.45
C LEU A 97 14.88 7.16 -3.16
N GLN A 98 15.73 7.12 -4.17
CA GLN A 98 15.94 8.26 -5.05
C GLN A 98 14.78 8.33 -6.06
N LEU A 99 14.06 9.44 -6.04
CA LEU A 99 12.94 9.68 -6.95
C LEU A 99 13.41 10.50 -8.16
N PRO A 100 12.67 10.47 -9.28
CA PRO A 100 12.82 11.47 -10.32
C PRO A 100 12.67 12.88 -9.76
N LEU A 101 13.20 13.86 -10.49
CA LEU A 101 13.21 15.25 -10.04
C LEU A 101 11.80 15.83 -10.13
N TYR A 102 11.05 15.71 -9.04
CA TYR A 102 9.71 16.26 -8.90
C TYR A 102 9.74 17.61 -8.17
N THR A 103 8.83 18.49 -8.55
CA THR A 103 8.46 19.72 -7.83
C THR A 103 7.24 19.48 -6.93
N GLN A 104 6.41 18.50 -7.29
CA GLN A 104 5.30 18.01 -6.49
C GLN A 104 5.08 16.53 -6.73
N CYS A 105 4.60 15.81 -5.71
CA CYS A 105 4.26 14.40 -5.84
C CYS A 105 2.90 14.07 -5.24
N LEU A 106 2.33 12.95 -5.67
CA LEU A 106 1.18 12.32 -5.05
C LEU A 106 1.61 10.94 -4.55
N LEU A 107 1.16 10.57 -3.36
CA LEU A 107 1.36 9.25 -2.77
C LEU A 107 0.02 8.57 -2.58
N GLY A 108 -0.05 7.28 -2.89
CA GLY A 108 -1.20 6.43 -2.65
C GLY A 108 -0.77 5.29 -1.76
N ILE A 109 -1.32 5.21 -0.56
CA ILE A 109 -1.01 4.16 0.41
C ILE A 109 -2.27 3.31 0.57
N ASP A 110 -2.19 2.03 0.21
CA ASP A 110 -3.27 1.07 0.41
C ASP A 110 -2.97 0.17 1.60
N VAL A 111 -3.76 0.35 2.65
CA VAL A 111 -3.67 -0.39 3.90
C VAL A 111 -5.05 -0.86 4.33
N GLU A 112 -5.06 -1.96 5.06
CA GLU A 112 -6.22 -2.45 5.79
C GLU A 112 -5.87 -2.58 7.26
N ALA A 113 -6.69 -1.99 8.12
CA ALA A 113 -6.54 -2.13 9.57
C ALA A 113 -7.69 -2.98 10.11
N LEU A 114 -7.39 -3.84 11.09
CA LEU A 114 -8.33 -4.75 11.71
C LEU A 114 -8.41 -4.50 13.20
N ILE A 115 -9.63 -4.43 13.70
CA ILE A 115 -9.94 -4.27 15.12
C ILE A 115 -10.61 -5.55 15.63
N ASN A 116 -10.37 -5.87 16.89
CA ASN A 116 -11.07 -6.97 17.55
C ASN A 116 -12.13 -6.37 18.46
N ASN A 117 -13.39 -6.47 18.03
CA ASN A 117 -14.51 -5.97 18.80
C ASN A 117 -15.34 -7.17 19.26
N GLN A 118 -15.41 -7.39 20.57
CA GLN A 118 -16.24 -8.44 21.18
C GLN A 118 -15.98 -9.87 20.63
N GLY A 119 -14.76 -10.18 20.21
CA GLY A 119 -14.38 -11.49 19.68
C GLY A 119 -14.64 -11.67 18.18
N HIS A 120 -14.98 -10.59 17.48
CA HIS A 120 -15.09 -10.55 16.03
C HIS A 120 -14.05 -9.58 15.43
N THR A 121 -13.45 -10.01 14.33
CA THR A 121 -12.57 -9.16 13.52
C THR A 121 -13.42 -8.26 12.62
N GLU A 122 -13.20 -6.96 12.72
CA GLU A 122 -13.87 -5.96 11.90
C GLU A 122 -12.83 -5.07 11.19
N LEU A 123 -13.20 -4.55 10.01
CA LEU A 123 -12.40 -3.57 9.30
C LEU A 123 -12.43 -2.23 10.05
N CYS A 124 -11.26 -1.68 10.29
CA CYS A 124 -11.08 -0.34 10.81
C CYS A 124 -11.18 0.68 9.67
N ASP A 125 -11.85 1.80 9.93
CA ASP A 125 -11.87 2.92 9.00
C ASP A 125 -10.46 3.52 8.86
N ILE A 126 -10.00 3.73 7.62
CA ILE A 126 -8.68 4.31 7.33
C ILE A 126 -8.51 5.73 7.88
N SER A 127 -9.59 6.42 8.24
CA SER A 127 -9.58 7.73 8.89
C SER A 127 -9.00 7.72 10.31
N PHE A 128 -8.84 6.54 10.92
CA PHE A 128 -8.11 6.32 12.17
C PHE A 128 -6.60 6.12 11.98
N LEU A 129 -6.12 6.12 10.72
CA LEU A 129 -4.71 5.97 10.39
C LEU A 129 -4.11 7.27 9.89
N LYS A 130 -2.90 7.55 10.37
CA LYS A 130 -2.03 8.64 9.92
C LYS A 130 -0.77 8.06 9.28
N SER A 131 -0.08 8.89 8.52
CA SER A 131 1.24 8.58 7.99
C SER A 131 2.22 9.68 8.36
N GLU A 132 3.44 9.31 8.74
CA GLU A 132 4.61 10.17 8.78
C GLU A 132 5.49 9.84 7.56
N ILE A 133 5.62 10.80 6.65
CA ILE A 133 6.40 10.66 5.42
C ILE A 133 7.48 11.74 5.39
N ILE A 134 8.71 11.35 5.09
CA ILE A 134 9.86 12.26 5.06
C ILE A 134 10.49 12.21 3.67
N PHE A 135 10.54 13.37 3.03
CA PHE A 135 11.37 13.58 1.85
C PHE A 135 12.60 14.40 2.23
N LYS A 136 13.74 14.06 1.64
CA LYS A 136 14.96 14.84 1.71
C LYS A 136 15.25 15.41 0.32
N LEU A 137 15.32 16.72 0.26
CA LEU A 137 15.62 17.48 -0.96
C LEU A 137 17.07 17.95 -0.88
N THR A 138 17.83 17.80 -1.96
CA THR A 138 19.13 18.47 -2.11
C THR A 138 18.96 19.65 -3.05
N LEU A 139 19.48 20.81 -2.67
CA LEU A 139 19.36 22.05 -3.43
C LEU A 139 20.63 22.31 -4.27
N SER A 140 20.57 23.30 -5.17
CA SER A 140 21.68 23.65 -6.06
C SER A 140 22.98 24.06 -5.36
N ASP A 141 22.90 24.59 -4.14
CA ASP A 141 24.05 24.93 -3.30
C ASP A 141 24.53 23.75 -2.42
N LYS A 142 24.00 22.54 -2.65
CA LYS A 142 24.24 21.31 -1.88
C LYS A 142 23.69 21.32 -0.46
N SER A 143 22.95 22.35 -0.05
CA SER A 143 22.18 22.29 1.20
C SER A 143 21.03 21.30 1.08
N THR A 144 20.54 20.81 2.23
CA THR A 144 19.45 19.82 2.28
C THR A 144 18.26 20.35 3.04
N LEU A 145 17.06 20.07 2.55
CA LEU A 145 15.79 20.41 3.19
C LEU A 145 14.97 19.14 3.40
N ASN A 146 14.42 18.95 4.61
CA ASN A 146 13.48 17.87 4.88
C ASN A 146 12.04 18.38 4.76
N VAL A 147 11.23 17.68 3.97
CA VAL A 147 9.78 17.90 3.89
C VAL A 147 9.11 16.78 4.67
N ASN A 148 8.53 17.14 5.81
CA ASN A 148 7.86 16.21 6.72
C ASN A 148 6.35 16.32 6.55
N ILE A 149 5.69 15.23 6.21
CA ILE A 149 4.25 15.14 6.06
C ILE A 149 3.71 14.26 7.18
N ASN A 150 2.85 14.83 8.04
CA ASN A 150 2.12 14.11 9.06
C ASN A 150 0.62 14.37 8.86
N LYS A 151 -0.05 13.45 8.17
CA LYS A 151 -1.45 13.58 7.75
C LYS A 151 -2.18 12.25 7.83
N LYS A 152 -3.51 12.30 7.80
CA LYS A 152 -4.33 11.08 7.64
C LYS A 152 -4.02 10.42 6.30
N ILE A 153 -4.07 9.09 6.26
CA ILE A 153 -3.83 8.36 4.99
C ILE A 153 -4.84 8.78 3.92
N SER A 154 -6.10 9.03 4.31
CA SER A 154 -7.13 9.54 3.40
C SER A 154 -6.80 10.90 2.77
N GLU A 155 -6.03 11.75 3.46
CA GLU A 155 -5.56 13.03 2.94
C GLU A 155 -4.35 12.87 2.03
N VAL A 156 -3.39 12.01 2.42
CA VAL A 156 -2.22 11.69 1.59
C VAL A 156 -2.65 11.13 0.25
N ASN A 157 -3.61 10.20 0.25
CA ASN A 157 -4.14 9.56 -0.96
C ASN A 157 -4.91 10.52 -1.87
N LYS A 158 -5.19 11.75 -1.45
CA LYS A 158 -6.03 12.72 -2.18
C LYS A 158 -5.29 13.97 -2.60
N TYR A 159 -4.35 14.44 -1.78
CA TYR A 159 -3.76 15.77 -1.95
C TYR A 159 -2.27 15.71 -2.28
N PRO A 160 -1.82 16.53 -3.24
CA PRO A 160 -0.41 16.66 -3.57
C PRO A 160 0.46 17.12 -2.41
N ILE A 161 1.70 16.66 -2.43
CA ILE A 161 2.80 17.13 -1.61
C ILE A 161 3.65 18.06 -2.48
N TYR A 162 3.76 19.31 -2.07
CA TYR A 162 4.52 20.34 -2.78
C TYR A 162 5.91 20.50 -2.18
N PHE A 163 6.94 20.46 -3.01
CA PHE A 163 8.32 20.70 -2.60
C PHE A 163 8.66 22.17 -2.78
N GLN A 164 8.31 22.99 -1.78
CA GLN A 164 8.64 24.41 -1.79
C GLN A 164 10.08 24.60 -1.29
N ALA A 165 10.96 25.03 -2.19
CA ALA A 165 12.34 25.39 -1.88
C ALA A 165 12.64 26.81 -2.38
N ASN A 166 13.52 27.51 -1.68
CA ASN A 166 14.00 28.84 -2.06
C ASN A 166 15.08 28.81 -3.16
N LYS A 167 15.47 27.62 -3.60
CA LYS A 167 16.50 27.33 -4.60
C LYS A 167 16.08 26.12 -5.40
N ASP A 168 16.71 25.93 -6.56
CA ASP A 168 16.44 24.78 -7.42
C ASP A 168 16.76 23.46 -6.69
N ILE A 169 15.83 22.52 -6.78
CA ILE A 169 15.98 21.16 -6.27
C ILE A 169 16.82 20.38 -7.29
N THR A 170 17.88 19.73 -6.84
CA THR A 170 18.77 18.89 -7.66
C THR A 170 18.64 17.40 -7.37
N LYS A 171 18.06 17.04 -6.22
CA LYS A 171 17.77 15.64 -5.85
C LYS A 171 16.54 15.56 -4.95
N VAL A 172 15.69 14.57 -5.19
CA VAL A 172 14.55 14.22 -4.34
C VAL A 172 14.74 12.79 -3.82
N GLU A 173 14.71 12.62 -2.51
CA GLU A 173 14.83 11.33 -1.85
C GLU A 173 13.63 11.11 -0.94
N LEU A 174 12.99 9.95 -1.02
CA LEU A 174 12.00 9.50 -0.05
C LEU A 174 12.71 8.64 0.99
N SER A 175 12.81 9.14 2.22
CA SER A 175 13.64 8.54 3.27
C SER A 175 12.86 7.74 4.30
N SER A 176 11.57 8.05 4.49
CA SER A 176 10.72 7.33 5.44
C SER A 176 9.27 7.39 5.05
N ILE A 177 8.57 6.26 5.20
CA ILE A 177 7.11 6.19 5.28
C ILE A 177 6.78 5.34 6.52
N LYS A 178 6.03 5.90 7.45
CA LYS A 178 5.53 5.18 8.63
C LYS A 178 4.04 5.31 8.70
N ILE A 179 3.37 4.24 9.08
CA ILE A 179 1.95 4.26 9.42
C ILE A 179 1.81 4.41 10.93
N LEU A 180 0.93 5.32 11.33
CA LEU A 180 0.67 5.69 12.72
C LEU A 180 -0.82 5.55 13.01
N GLN A 181 -1.15 5.35 14.28
CA GLN A 181 -2.53 5.38 14.74
C GLN A 181 -2.93 6.81 15.15
N ASP A 182 -4.10 7.26 14.73
CA ASP A 182 -4.66 8.57 15.08
C ASP A 182 -5.48 8.49 16.38
N ALA A 183 -4.80 8.54 17.53
CA ALA A 183 -5.39 8.59 18.88
C ALA A 183 -6.39 7.47 19.27
N SER A 184 -6.67 7.36 20.56
CA SER A 184 -6.72 6.11 21.33
C SER A 184 -8.11 5.51 21.63
N THR A 185 -9.01 5.38 20.66
CA THR A 185 -10.35 4.81 20.95
C THR A 185 -10.57 3.39 20.47
N VAL A 186 -9.79 2.91 19.50
CA VAL A 186 -10.00 1.58 18.91
C VAL A 186 -8.69 0.80 18.93
N GLU A 187 -8.69 -0.38 19.54
CA GLU A 187 -7.54 -1.27 19.55
C GLU A 187 -7.40 -1.95 18.17
N ILE A 188 -6.51 -1.39 17.34
CA ILE A 188 -6.15 -2.00 16.06
C ILE A 188 -5.05 -3.02 16.33
N TYR A 189 -5.36 -4.30 16.16
CA TYR A 189 -4.42 -5.38 16.45
C TYR A 189 -3.60 -5.79 15.23
N ARG A 190 -4.03 -5.43 14.01
CA ARG A 190 -3.33 -5.78 12.77
C ARG A 190 -3.53 -4.70 11.72
N THR A 191 -2.46 -4.32 11.04
CA THR A 191 -2.49 -3.45 9.86
C THR A 191 -1.72 -4.12 8.73
N ILE A 192 -2.37 -4.32 7.59
CA ILE A 192 -1.83 -4.97 6.41
C ILE A 192 -1.57 -3.89 5.36
N LEU A 193 -0.32 -3.77 4.91
CA LEU A 193 0.06 -2.95 3.77
C LEU A 193 -0.08 -3.78 2.50
N PHE A 194 -0.83 -3.29 1.52
CA PHE A 194 -0.95 -3.94 0.21
C PHE A 194 0.04 -3.37 -0.78
N ASN A 195 0.03 -2.04 -0.99
CA ASN A 195 1.03 -1.37 -1.79
C ASN A 195 1.11 0.14 -1.51
N VAL A 196 2.18 0.74 -2.04
CA VAL A 196 2.37 2.19 -2.07
C VAL A 196 2.67 2.61 -3.50
N LEU A 197 1.91 3.58 -4.01
CA LEU A 197 2.07 4.17 -5.33
C LEU A 197 2.60 5.59 -5.19
N ILE A 198 3.44 6.00 -6.14
CA ILE A 198 3.94 7.37 -6.23
C ILE A 198 3.93 7.85 -7.69
N THR A 199 3.56 9.11 -7.88
CA THR A 199 3.75 9.84 -9.14
C THR A 199 4.13 11.28 -8.84
N GLY A 200 4.64 12.00 -9.83
CA GLY A 200 5.10 13.37 -9.64
C GLY A 200 5.03 14.23 -10.87
N LYS A 201 5.35 15.51 -10.68
CA LYS A 201 5.45 16.54 -11.72
C LYS A 201 6.65 17.43 -11.45
#